data_AF-A0A2E5FWK2-F1
#
_entry.id   AF-A0A2E5FWK2-F1
#
_cell.length_a   1.000
_cell.length_b   1.000
_cell.length_c   1.000
_cell.angle_alpha   90.00
_cell.angle_beta   90.00
_cell.angle_gamma   90.00
#
_symmetry.space_group_name_H-M   'P 1'
#
loop_
_entity.id
_entity.type
_entity.pdbx_description
1 polymer ?
#
loop_
_entity_poly.entity_id
_entity_poly.type
_entity_poly.pdbx_seq_one_letter_code
_entity_poly.pdbx_strand_id
1 'polypeptide(L)'
;MMKTHPFAGASFFMPARLSFLRHARAMRQLVYGALITAILITVSASVPAAPVYVWTDADGVRHYSDRATSPRAHRADQSIRALAVPPAGPTPDAAPAPPGAPHTPRILSPAPGARIVDSRGEAMISVMVPAGLGVNERLVYRLDGRLLEEAPPRATRLAIDRLAPGRHELDVELVAHDTPTGRADHVVFEIALDPAAAGEPAPSERAGRPPS
;
A
#
# COMPACT_ATOMS: atom_id res chain seq x y z
N MET A 1 -41.70 51.38 75.79
CA MET A 1 -40.53 50.60 75.32
C MET A 1 -40.84 50.15 73.90
N MET A 2 -40.04 50.57 72.91
CA MET A 2 -40.06 50.27 71.45
C MET A 2 -41.36 50.58 70.68
N LYS A 3 -41.51 51.48 69.67
CA LYS A 3 -40.70 52.35 68.77
C LYS A 3 -41.05 52.02 67.30
N THR A 4 -41.69 53.01 66.64
CA THR A 4 -41.67 53.41 65.21
C THR A 4 -42.29 52.55 64.10
N HIS A 5 -43.50 52.96 63.68
CA HIS A 5 -43.95 53.54 62.39
C HIS A 5 -43.32 53.23 61.00
N PRO A 6 -44.13 53.38 59.91
CA PRO A 6 -43.93 52.86 58.54
C PRO A 6 -43.33 53.89 57.56
N PHE A 7 -43.05 53.51 56.30
CA PHE A 7 -43.04 54.30 55.03
C PHE A 7 -42.28 53.43 53.98
N ALA A 8 -42.90 52.92 52.90
CA ALA A 8 -43.20 53.54 51.60
C ALA A 8 -42.10 53.37 50.53
N GLY A 9 -42.54 53.24 49.28
CA GLY A 9 -41.77 53.71 48.13
C GLY A 9 -41.20 52.64 47.22
N ALA A 10 -42.04 52.05 46.38
CA ALA A 10 -41.61 51.40 45.15
C ALA A 10 -41.19 52.44 44.11
N SER A 11 -39.99 52.27 43.52
CA SER A 11 -39.65 52.54 42.11
C SER A 11 -38.15 52.72 41.98
N PHE A 12 -37.45 51.79 41.33
CA PHE A 12 -36.18 52.10 40.65
C PHE A 12 -36.02 51.24 39.40
N PHE A 13 -36.30 51.90 38.28
CA PHE A 13 -35.52 51.95 37.05
C PHE A 13 -34.74 50.70 36.57
N MET A 14 -35.23 50.20 35.44
CA MET A 14 -34.64 49.38 34.37
C MET A 14 -33.11 49.52 34.17
N PRO A 15 -32.34 48.41 34.03
CA PRO A 15 -30.95 48.48 33.58
C PRO A 15 -30.85 48.56 32.05
N ALA A 16 -30.21 49.62 31.56
CA ALA A 16 -29.73 49.72 30.19
C ALA A 16 -28.47 48.85 29.99
N ARG A 17 -28.47 48.14 28.87
CA ARG A 17 -27.43 47.25 28.34
C ARG A 17 -26.06 47.93 28.27
N LEU A 18 -24.98 47.14 28.31
CA LEU A 18 -23.94 47.25 27.27
C LEU A 18 -23.22 45.90 27.05
N SER A 19 -23.46 45.33 25.88
CA SER A 19 -22.88 44.11 25.34
C SER A 19 -21.40 44.31 24.98
N PHE A 20 -20.46 43.73 25.72
CA PHE A 20 -19.04 43.70 25.32
C PHE A 20 -18.35 42.33 25.44
N LEU A 21 -19.11 41.22 25.52
CA LEU A 21 -18.54 39.87 25.64
C LEU A 21 -19.08 38.87 24.60
N ARG A 22 -19.09 39.22 23.31
CA ARG A 22 -19.44 38.25 22.23
C ARG A 22 -18.34 37.95 21.22
N HIS A 23 -17.28 38.76 21.11
CA HIS A 23 -16.26 38.58 20.05
C HIS A 23 -15.11 37.62 20.42
N ALA A 24 -14.74 37.49 21.70
CA ALA A 24 -13.63 36.62 22.10
C ALA A 24 -13.93 35.10 22.00
N ARG A 25 -15.22 34.71 21.99
CA ARG A 25 -15.63 33.30 21.89
C ARG A 25 -15.66 32.81 20.44
N ALA A 26 -15.97 33.67 19.47
CA ALA A 26 -16.07 33.29 18.07
C ALA A 26 -14.71 32.96 17.44
N MET A 27 -13.66 33.70 17.79
CA MET A 27 -12.31 33.49 17.24
C MET A 27 -11.65 32.22 17.78
N ARG A 28 -11.93 31.86 19.04
CA ARG A 28 -11.48 30.59 19.64
C ARG A 28 -12.13 29.38 18.96
N GLN A 29 -13.42 29.48 18.61
CA GLN A 29 -14.18 28.40 17.95
C GLN A 29 -13.71 28.13 16.52
N LEU A 30 -13.30 29.16 15.77
CA LEU A 30 -12.73 28.99 14.42
C LEU A 30 -11.35 28.33 14.42
N VAL A 31 -10.50 28.65 15.40
CA VAL A 31 -9.19 28.01 15.56
C VAL A 31 -9.35 26.53 15.95
N TYR A 32 -10.26 26.20 16.87
CA TYR A 32 -10.52 24.80 17.22
C TYR A 32 -11.14 24.01 16.06
N GLY A 33 -12.04 24.61 15.27
CA GLY A 33 -12.61 23.96 14.08
C GLY A 33 -11.55 23.65 13.01
N ALA A 34 -10.65 24.59 12.75
CA ALA A 34 -9.53 24.38 11.82
C ALA A 34 -8.56 23.30 12.33
N LEU A 35 -8.27 23.30 13.63
CA LEU A 35 -7.37 22.32 14.25
C LEU A 35 -7.94 20.90 14.24
N ILE A 36 -9.24 20.75 14.53
CA ILE A 36 -9.94 19.45 14.47
C ILE A 36 -9.97 18.93 13.02
N THR A 37 -10.20 19.80 12.04
CA THR A 37 -10.22 19.41 10.62
C THR A 37 -8.84 18.96 10.14
N ALA A 38 -7.77 19.66 10.54
CA ALA A 38 -6.40 19.26 10.22
C ALA A 38 -6.03 17.90 10.86
N ILE A 39 -6.45 17.66 12.10
CA ILE A 39 -6.26 16.37 12.79
C ILE A 39 -7.02 15.24 12.06
N LEU A 40 -8.27 15.45 11.65
CA LEU A 40 -9.04 14.42 10.93
C LEU A 40 -8.43 14.06 9.56
N ILE A 41 -7.87 15.03 8.83
CA ILE A 41 -7.23 14.77 7.53
C ILE A 41 -5.94 13.97 7.70
N THR A 42 -5.20 14.18 8.80
CA THR A 42 -3.90 13.52 9.01
C THR A 42 -4.05 12.05 9.41
N VAL A 43 -5.17 11.66 10.02
CA VAL A 43 -5.40 10.28 10.50
C VAL A 43 -5.79 9.31 9.37
N SER A 44 -6.21 9.80 8.20
CA SER A 44 -6.68 8.91 7.11
C SER A 44 -5.56 8.23 6.30
N ALA A 45 -4.29 8.51 6.58
CA ALA A 45 -3.17 8.11 5.71
C ALA A 45 -2.36 6.86 6.16
N SER A 46 -2.83 6.06 7.11
CA SER A 46 -2.09 4.85 7.53
C SER A 46 -3.00 3.71 7.96
N VAL A 47 -3.64 3.07 6.99
CA VAL A 47 -4.11 1.69 7.18
C VAL A 47 -2.99 0.76 6.72
N PRO A 48 -2.19 0.16 7.62
CA PRO A 48 -1.26 -0.89 7.23
C PRO A 48 -2.06 -2.08 6.68
N ALA A 49 -1.62 -2.64 5.55
CA ALA A 49 -2.20 -3.86 4.99
C ALA A 49 -2.28 -4.95 6.07
N ALA A 50 -3.48 -5.51 6.26
CA ALA A 50 -3.73 -6.50 7.29
C ALA A 50 -2.86 -7.74 7.07
N PRO A 51 -2.17 -8.25 8.11
CA PRO A 51 -1.36 -9.45 7.99
C PRO A 51 -2.23 -10.68 7.75
N VAL A 52 -2.05 -11.36 6.62
CA VAL A 52 -2.64 -12.68 6.36
C VAL A 52 -1.73 -13.73 6.98
N TYR A 53 -2.29 -14.68 7.72
CA TYR A 53 -1.59 -15.82 8.32
C TYR A 53 -1.97 -17.10 7.60
N VAL A 54 -1.01 -17.99 7.40
CA VAL A 54 -1.19 -19.26 6.70
C VAL A 54 -0.71 -20.42 7.55
N TRP A 55 -1.44 -21.53 7.52
CA TRP A 55 -0.99 -22.82 8.06
C TRP A 55 -1.47 -23.95 7.17
N THR A 56 -0.78 -25.09 7.26
CA THR A 56 -1.23 -26.35 6.67
C THR A 56 -1.76 -27.23 7.80
N ASP A 57 -2.96 -27.80 7.63
CA ASP A 57 -3.52 -28.77 8.58
C ASP A 57 -2.93 -30.18 8.40
N ALA A 58 -3.44 -31.15 9.17
CA ALA A 58 -2.95 -32.52 9.14
C ALA A 58 -3.25 -33.26 7.82
N ASP A 59 -4.25 -32.78 7.07
CA ASP A 59 -4.69 -33.36 5.79
C ASP A 59 -3.97 -32.71 4.60
N GLY A 60 -3.02 -31.80 4.86
CA GLY A 60 -2.28 -31.09 3.83
C GLY A 60 -3.02 -29.88 3.25
N VAL A 61 -4.18 -29.51 3.81
CA VAL A 61 -4.98 -28.38 3.35
C VAL A 61 -4.40 -27.09 3.92
N ARG A 62 -4.21 -26.10 3.04
CA ARG A 62 -3.68 -24.79 3.40
C ARG A 62 -4.83 -23.85 3.76
N HIS A 63 -4.76 -23.28 4.96
CA HIS A 63 -5.75 -22.35 5.51
C HIS A 63 -5.16 -20.95 5.63
N TYR A 64 -6.00 -19.93 5.43
CA TYR A 64 -5.65 -18.53 5.51
C TYR A 64 -6.52 -17.83 6.56
N SER A 65 -5.96 -16.93 7.35
CA SER A 65 -6.69 -16.19 8.39
C SER A 65 -6.08 -14.81 8.61
N ASP A 66 -6.92 -13.81 8.87
CA ASP A 66 -6.47 -12.45 9.23
C ASP A 66 -5.93 -12.36 10.67
N ARG A 67 -5.95 -13.48 11.40
CA ARG A 67 -5.43 -13.63 12.76
C ARG A 67 -4.64 -14.94 12.87
N ALA A 68 -3.63 -14.96 13.72
CA ALA A 68 -2.90 -16.18 14.05
C ALA A 68 -3.80 -17.15 14.84
N THR A 69 -4.65 -17.90 14.14
CA THR A 69 -5.66 -18.81 14.72
C THR A 69 -5.06 -20.18 15.08
N SER A 70 -3.92 -20.54 14.50
CA SER A 70 -3.24 -21.81 14.74
C SER A 70 -1.83 -21.58 15.28
N PRO A 71 -1.31 -22.43 16.18
CA PRO A 71 0.09 -22.38 16.59
C PRO A 71 1.06 -22.70 15.43
N ARG A 72 0.57 -23.26 14.31
CA ARG A 72 1.34 -23.42 13.05
C ARG A 72 1.13 -22.27 12.06
N ALA A 73 0.29 -21.30 12.41
CA ALA A 73 0.04 -20.14 11.58
C ALA A 73 1.27 -19.23 11.60
N HIS A 74 1.88 -19.06 10.44
CA HIS A 74 2.91 -18.07 10.21
C HIS A 74 2.36 -16.97 9.31
N ARG A 75 2.96 -15.78 9.37
CA ARG A 75 2.58 -14.69 8.48
C ARG A 75 2.83 -15.16 7.04
N ALA A 76 1.82 -15.02 6.18
CA ALA A 76 1.94 -15.29 4.77
C ALA A 76 2.75 -14.14 4.17
N ASP A 77 4.07 -14.24 4.24
CA ASP A 77 4.96 -13.27 3.62
C ASP A 77 4.90 -13.41 2.09
N GLN A 78 4.96 -12.26 1.40
CA GLN A 78 5.11 -12.20 -0.06
C GLN A 78 6.33 -13.06 -0.43
N SER A 79 6.17 -14.03 -1.34
CA SER A 79 7.32 -14.76 -1.82
C SER A 79 7.79 -14.14 -3.13
N ILE A 80 9.08 -13.81 -3.14
CA ILE A 80 9.75 -13.28 -4.30
C ILE A 80 10.62 -14.41 -4.84
N ARG A 81 10.53 -14.60 -6.16
CA ARG A 81 11.35 -15.58 -6.85
C ARG A 81 12.12 -14.89 -7.95
N ALA A 82 13.45 -14.87 -7.78
CA ALA A 82 14.35 -14.61 -8.88
C ALA A 82 14.16 -15.69 -9.95
N LEU A 83 13.79 -15.25 -11.15
CA LEU A 83 13.68 -16.16 -12.28
C LEU A 83 15.06 -16.31 -12.90
N ALA A 84 15.47 -17.56 -13.12
CA ALA A 84 16.70 -17.84 -13.84
C ALA A 84 16.67 -17.12 -15.18
N VAL A 85 17.71 -16.35 -15.47
CA VAL A 85 17.96 -15.87 -16.83
C VAL A 85 18.12 -17.14 -17.67
N PRO A 86 17.28 -17.36 -18.71
CA PRO A 86 17.51 -18.47 -19.63
C PRO A 86 18.96 -18.41 -20.13
N PRO A 87 19.66 -19.55 -20.34
CA PRO A 87 20.95 -19.50 -21.01
C PRO A 87 20.74 -18.70 -22.30
N ALA A 88 21.55 -17.66 -22.48
CA ALA A 88 21.46 -16.80 -23.64
C ALA A 88 21.64 -17.66 -24.90
N GLY A 89 20.54 -18.07 -25.52
CA GLY A 89 20.56 -18.28 -26.97
C GLY A 89 21.04 -16.99 -27.61
N PRO A 90 21.67 -17.02 -28.78
CA PRO A 90 22.28 -15.83 -29.39
C PRO A 90 21.24 -14.72 -29.51
N THR A 91 21.23 -13.84 -28.52
CA THR A 91 20.55 -12.55 -28.58
C THR A 91 21.19 -11.82 -29.74
N PRO A 92 20.41 -11.21 -30.66
CA PRO A 92 20.98 -10.22 -31.57
C PRO A 92 21.79 -9.26 -30.70
N ASP A 93 23.08 -9.15 -31.01
CA ASP A 93 24.06 -8.32 -30.32
C ASP A 93 23.38 -6.99 -29.99
N ALA A 94 23.05 -6.80 -28.70
CA ALA A 94 22.49 -5.54 -28.26
C ALA A 94 23.62 -4.55 -28.48
N ALA A 95 23.52 -3.77 -29.56
CA ALA A 95 24.56 -2.87 -30.02
C ALA A 95 25.14 -2.14 -28.80
N PRO A 96 26.48 -2.14 -28.63
CA PRO A 96 27.12 -1.53 -27.48
C PRO A 96 26.53 -0.14 -27.28
N ALA A 97 25.99 0.11 -26.08
CA ALA A 97 25.46 1.42 -25.76
C ALA A 97 26.54 2.46 -26.10
N PRO A 98 26.19 3.57 -26.78
CA PRO A 98 27.15 4.59 -27.16
C PRO A 98 27.97 5.01 -25.93
N PRO A 99 29.31 5.18 -26.04
CA PRO A 99 30.10 5.66 -24.93
C PRO A 99 29.52 6.98 -24.42
N GLY A 100 29.11 7.00 -23.15
CA GLY A 100 28.42 8.12 -22.50
C GLY A 100 26.90 7.98 -22.34
N ALA A 101 26.29 6.88 -22.79
CA ALA A 101 24.89 6.61 -22.46
C ALA A 101 24.71 6.40 -20.95
N PRO A 102 23.66 6.96 -20.32
CA PRO A 102 23.42 6.78 -18.90
C PRO A 102 23.15 5.31 -18.58
N HIS A 103 23.98 4.73 -17.70
CA HIS A 103 23.87 3.34 -17.21
C HIS A 103 22.81 3.23 -16.11
N THR A 104 21.60 3.67 -16.45
CA THR A 104 20.47 3.75 -15.52
C THR A 104 19.51 2.59 -15.81
N PRO A 105 19.07 1.83 -14.79
CA PRO A 105 18.09 0.76 -14.98
C PRO A 105 16.75 1.33 -15.44
N ARG A 106 15.98 0.52 -16.19
CA ARG A 106 14.63 0.86 -16.67
C ARG A 106 13.67 -0.26 -16.35
N ILE A 107 12.52 0.06 -15.78
CA ILE A 107 11.45 -0.91 -15.53
C ILE A 107 10.69 -1.10 -16.85
N LEU A 108 10.68 -2.34 -17.35
CA LEU A 108 9.93 -2.74 -18.56
C LEU A 108 8.54 -3.26 -18.20
N SER A 109 8.43 -3.94 -17.06
CA SER A 109 7.17 -4.45 -16.51
C SER A 109 7.21 -4.36 -14.99
N PRO A 110 6.13 -3.96 -14.32
CA PRO A 110 4.90 -3.42 -14.90
C PRO A 110 5.12 -2.09 -15.62
N ALA A 111 4.24 -1.76 -16.57
CA ALA A 111 4.23 -0.44 -17.19
C ALA A 111 3.64 0.61 -16.23
N PRO A 112 3.99 1.91 -16.34
CA PRO A 112 3.36 2.96 -15.56
C PRO A 112 1.83 2.96 -15.76
N GLY A 113 1.09 2.88 -14.66
CA GLY A 113 -0.37 2.81 -14.64
C GLY A 113 -0.95 1.46 -15.09
N ALA A 114 -0.12 0.42 -15.24
CA ALA A 114 -0.61 -0.90 -15.64
C ALA A 114 -1.62 -1.45 -14.63
N ARG A 115 -2.66 -2.10 -15.15
CA ARG A 115 -3.63 -2.85 -14.35
C ARG A 115 -3.45 -4.34 -14.63
N ILE A 116 -3.00 -5.07 -13.62
CA ILE A 116 -2.75 -6.50 -13.67
C ILE A 116 -3.96 -7.19 -13.04
N VAL A 117 -4.69 -7.99 -13.83
CA VAL A 117 -5.82 -8.77 -13.34
C VAL A 117 -5.34 -10.18 -13.04
N ASP A 118 -5.21 -10.52 -11.76
CA ASP A 118 -4.74 -11.83 -11.33
C ASP A 118 -5.41 -12.26 -10.01
N SER A 119 -5.88 -13.50 -9.96
CA SER A 119 -6.61 -14.03 -8.80
C SER A 119 -5.71 -14.44 -7.63
N ARG A 120 -4.40 -14.60 -7.87
CA ARG A 120 -3.39 -14.96 -6.86
C ARG A 120 -2.52 -13.77 -6.44
N GLY A 121 -2.74 -12.60 -7.02
CA GLY A 121 -1.92 -11.41 -6.80
C GLY A 121 -0.50 -11.60 -7.34
N GLU A 122 -0.34 -12.29 -8.46
CA GLU A 122 0.96 -12.48 -9.09
C GLU A 122 1.31 -11.29 -9.99
N ALA A 123 2.56 -10.80 -9.88
CA ALA A 123 3.10 -9.79 -10.79
C ALA A 123 4.52 -10.12 -11.23
N MET A 124 4.81 -9.88 -12.51
CA MET A 124 6.13 -10.03 -13.09
C MET A 124 6.83 -8.67 -13.18
N ILE A 125 7.92 -8.53 -12.45
CA ILE A 125 8.83 -7.40 -12.58
C ILE A 125 9.90 -7.76 -13.61
N SER A 126 10.13 -6.86 -14.56
CA SER A 126 11.21 -6.96 -15.54
C SER A 126 11.93 -5.63 -15.66
N VAL A 127 13.25 -5.67 -15.53
CA VAL A 127 14.14 -4.52 -15.59
C VAL A 127 15.15 -4.72 -16.72
N MET A 128 15.53 -3.64 -17.39
CA MET A 128 16.61 -3.60 -18.36
C MET A 128 17.69 -2.63 -17.88
N VAL A 129 18.96 -3.04 -18.03
CA VAL A 129 20.12 -2.19 -17.76
C VAL A 129 20.87 -2.00 -19.10
N PRO A 130 21.11 -0.77 -19.57
CA PRO A 130 21.61 -0.46 -20.92
C PRO A 130 22.93 -1.10 -21.37
N ALA A 131 23.73 -1.70 -20.48
CA ALA A 131 24.91 -2.51 -20.85
C ALA A 131 24.92 -3.88 -20.12
N GLY A 132 23.76 -4.32 -19.64
CA GLY A 132 23.65 -5.43 -18.69
C GLY A 132 24.12 -5.05 -17.28
N LEU A 133 24.07 -6.00 -16.36
CA LEU A 133 24.59 -5.82 -15.00
C LEU A 133 26.09 -6.09 -14.95
N GLY A 134 26.85 -5.12 -14.45
CA GLY A 134 28.27 -5.30 -14.12
C GLY A 134 28.50 -6.38 -13.07
N VAL A 135 29.74 -6.84 -12.94
CA VAL A 135 30.13 -7.93 -12.03
C VAL A 135 29.82 -7.61 -10.57
N ASN A 136 30.04 -6.36 -10.18
CA ASN A 136 29.83 -5.86 -8.82
C ASN A 136 28.53 -5.05 -8.66
N GLU A 137 27.67 -5.08 -9.67
CA GLU A 137 26.40 -4.38 -9.67
C GLU A 137 25.26 -5.30 -9.25
N ARG A 138 24.30 -4.73 -8.52
CA ARG A 138 23.09 -5.39 -8.05
C ARG A 138 21.90 -4.45 -8.18
N LEU A 139 20.70 -5.02 -8.16
CA LEU A 139 19.46 -4.26 -8.18
C LEU A 139 18.79 -4.33 -6.81
N VAL A 140 18.45 -3.16 -6.27
CA VAL A 140 17.65 -3.02 -5.06
C VAL A 140 16.22 -2.75 -5.50
N TYR A 141 15.31 -3.68 -5.19
CA TYR A 141 13.90 -3.56 -5.51
C TYR A 141 13.11 -3.15 -4.26
N ARG A 142 12.31 -2.10 -4.38
CA ARG A 142 11.38 -1.69 -3.33
C ARG A 142 9.96 -1.67 -3.85
N LEU A 143 9.06 -2.28 -3.09
CA LEU A 143 7.63 -2.25 -3.32
C LEU A 143 6.95 -1.56 -2.15
N ASP A 144 6.17 -0.52 -2.43
CA ASP A 144 5.49 0.30 -1.43
C ASP A 144 6.46 0.81 -0.34
N GLY A 145 7.67 1.19 -0.77
CA GLY A 145 8.78 1.65 0.07
C GLY A 145 9.54 0.54 0.82
N ARG A 146 9.06 -0.70 0.78
CA ARG A 146 9.68 -1.85 1.47
C ARG A 146 10.64 -2.58 0.56
N LEU A 147 11.78 -2.97 1.10
CA LEU A 147 12.74 -3.80 0.39
C LEU A 147 12.13 -5.18 0.12
N LEU A 148 12.16 -5.63 -1.14
CA LEU A 148 11.65 -6.94 -1.51
C LEU A 148 12.58 -8.07 -1.03
N GLU A 149 13.88 -7.94 -1.30
CA GLU A 149 14.90 -8.94 -0.95
C GLU A 149 15.93 -8.30 -0.01
N GLU A 150 16.22 -8.93 1.13
CA GLU A 150 17.23 -8.44 2.10
C GLU A 150 18.62 -8.28 1.46
N ALA A 151 18.98 -9.20 0.57
CA ALA A 151 20.20 -9.15 -0.21
C ALA A 151 19.90 -8.72 -1.65
N PRO A 152 20.49 -7.63 -2.17
CA PRO A 152 20.20 -7.16 -3.52
C PRO A 152 20.49 -8.22 -4.60
N PRO A 153 19.49 -8.69 -5.36
CA PRO A 153 19.70 -9.69 -6.39
C PRO A 153 20.44 -9.12 -7.60
N ARG A 154 21.03 -10.03 -8.39
CA ARG A 154 21.51 -9.74 -9.77
C ARG A 154 20.47 -10.12 -10.82
N ALA A 155 19.29 -10.58 -10.40
CA ALA A 155 18.20 -10.94 -11.29
C ALA A 155 17.52 -9.68 -11.80
N THR A 156 17.32 -9.58 -13.11
CA THR A 156 16.55 -8.49 -13.75
C THR A 156 15.07 -8.83 -13.89
N ARG A 157 14.68 -10.07 -13.59
CA ARG A 157 13.30 -10.54 -13.56
C ARG A 157 12.97 -11.17 -12.22
N LEU A 158 11.90 -10.67 -11.61
CA LEU A 158 11.37 -11.18 -10.34
C LEU A 158 9.89 -11.49 -10.52
N ALA A 159 9.48 -12.68 -10.09
CA ALA A 159 8.07 -12.95 -9.86
C ALA A 159 7.76 -12.64 -8.39
N ILE A 160 6.71 -11.84 -8.16
CA ILE A 160 6.13 -11.63 -6.83
C ILE A 160 4.78 -12.33 -6.82
N ASP A 161 4.53 -13.12 -5.80
CA ASP A 161 3.20 -13.68 -5.54
C ASP A 161 2.52 -12.98 -4.36
N ARG A 162 1.20 -13.16 -4.28
CA ARG A 162 0.39 -12.72 -3.12
C ARG A 162 0.47 -11.22 -2.86
N LEU A 163 0.54 -10.42 -3.92
CA LEU A 163 0.28 -8.99 -3.82
C LEU A 163 -1.17 -8.75 -3.42
N ALA A 164 -1.36 -7.79 -2.51
CA ALA A 164 -2.71 -7.37 -2.15
C ALA A 164 -3.38 -6.72 -3.38
N PRO A 165 -4.71 -6.83 -3.54
CA PRO A 165 -5.40 -6.03 -4.54
C PRO A 165 -5.28 -4.53 -4.22
N GLY A 166 -5.09 -3.70 -5.25
CA GLY A 166 -5.00 -2.26 -5.13
C GLY A 166 -3.79 -1.67 -5.83
N ARG A 167 -3.49 -0.41 -5.50
CA ARG A 167 -2.39 0.36 -6.06
C ARG A 167 -1.08 0.02 -5.36
N HIS A 168 -0.03 -0.19 -6.16
CA HIS A 168 1.33 -0.44 -5.70
C HIS A 168 2.34 0.50 -6.37
N GLU A 169 3.44 0.71 -5.67
CA GLU A 169 4.54 1.58 -6.07
C GLU A 169 5.84 0.77 -6.14
N LEU A 170 6.53 0.83 -7.27
CA LEU A 170 7.78 0.10 -7.54
C LEU A 170 8.92 1.08 -7.80
N ASP A 171 9.98 0.92 -7.02
CA ASP A 171 11.26 1.60 -7.20
C ASP A 171 12.38 0.56 -7.42
N VAL A 172 13.27 0.88 -8.35
CA VAL A 172 14.45 0.04 -8.64
C VAL A 172 15.69 0.92 -8.68
N GLU A 173 16.69 0.52 -7.90
CA GLU A 173 17.98 1.21 -7.80
C GLU A 173 19.12 0.25 -8.19
N LEU A 174 20.02 0.72 -9.03
CA LEU A 174 21.27 0.06 -9.34
C LEU A 174 22.30 0.46 -8.30
N VAL A 175 22.91 -0.53 -7.65
CA VAL A 175 23.96 -0.32 -6.65
C VAL A 175 25.24 -1.02 -7.08
N ALA A 176 26.38 -0.36 -6.87
CA ALA A 176 27.71 -0.94 -7.04
C ALA A 176 28.49 -0.73 -5.76
N HIS A 177 29.06 -1.80 -5.18
CA HIS A 177 29.77 -1.73 -3.90
C HIS A 177 28.94 -1.01 -2.80
N ASP A 178 27.66 -1.38 -2.71
CA ASP A 178 26.67 -0.83 -1.76
C ASP A 178 26.40 0.68 -1.92
N THR A 179 26.88 1.29 -3.01
CA THR A 179 26.63 2.69 -3.35
C THR A 179 25.62 2.78 -4.50
N PRO A 180 24.53 3.55 -4.38
CA PRO A 180 23.63 3.82 -5.49
C PRO A 180 24.35 4.50 -6.66
N THR A 181 24.26 3.89 -7.85
CA THR A 181 24.86 4.41 -9.09
C THR A 181 23.83 4.82 -10.13
N GLY A 182 22.59 4.37 -9.99
CA GLY A 182 21.49 4.76 -10.88
C GLY A 182 20.13 4.37 -10.31
N ARG A 183 19.07 5.06 -10.74
CA ARG A 183 17.69 4.79 -10.31
C ARG A 183 16.76 4.80 -11.51
N ALA A 184 15.88 3.81 -11.59
CA ALA A 184 14.83 3.77 -12.60
C ALA A 184 13.72 4.78 -12.30
N ASP A 185 12.91 5.10 -13.31
CA ASP A 185 11.70 5.88 -13.09
C ASP A 185 10.76 5.13 -12.13
N HIS A 186 10.11 5.89 -11.26
CA HIS A 186 9.12 5.36 -10.32
C HIS A 186 7.89 4.84 -11.07
N VAL A 187 7.46 3.62 -10.78
CA VAL A 187 6.33 2.97 -11.46
C VAL A 187 5.19 2.72 -10.48
N VAL A 188 4.02 3.26 -10.79
CA VAL A 188 2.77 2.94 -10.11
C VAL A 188 1.99 1.93 -10.94
N PHE A 189 1.43 0.90 -10.34
CA PHE A 189 0.56 -0.07 -11.01
C PHE A 189 -0.57 -0.54 -10.08
N GLU A 190 -1.57 -1.24 -10.64
CA GLU A 190 -2.72 -1.76 -9.90
C GLU A 190 -2.81 -3.28 -10.04
N ILE A 191 -3.08 -3.98 -8.94
CA ILE A 191 -3.47 -5.38 -8.89
C ILE A 191 -4.99 -5.44 -8.71
N ALA A 192 -5.69 -6.06 -9.66
CA ALA A 192 -7.12 -6.29 -9.59
C ALA A 192 -7.39 -7.80 -9.49
N LEU A 193 -8.35 -8.19 -8.66
CA LEU A 193 -8.82 -9.58 -8.63
C LEU A 193 -9.60 -9.88 -9.90
N ASP A 194 -9.38 -11.06 -10.46
CA ASP A 194 -10.23 -11.58 -11.54
C ASP A 194 -11.61 -11.95 -10.97
N PRO A 195 -12.69 -11.24 -11.34
CA PRO A 195 -14.04 -11.58 -10.87
C PRO A 195 -14.53 -12.94 -11.41
N ALA A 196 -13.97 -13.44 -12.51
CA ALA A 196 -14.35 -14.74 -13.08
C ALA A 196 -13.85 -15.92 -12.24
N ALA A 197 -12.75 -15.73 -11.48
CA ALA A 197 -12.25 -16.75 -10.56
C ALA A 197 -13.14 -16.94 -9.33
N ALA A 198 -14.06 -16.01 -9.04
CA ALA A 198 -14.89 -16.01 -7.84
C ALA A 198 -16.21 -16.82 -7.97
N GLY A 199 -16.54 -17.39 -9.14
CA GLY A 199 -17.69 -18.28 -9.21
C GLY A 199 -18.19 -18.61 -10.61
N GLU A 200 -17.76 -19.77 -11.13
CA GLU A 200 -18.71 -20.70 -11.73
C GLU A 200 -18.86 -21.88 -10.76
N PRO A 201 -20.00 -22.03 -10.07
CA PRO A 201 -20.31 -23.30 -9.42
C PRO A 201 -20.38 -24.38 -10.51
N ALA A 202 -19.68 -25.49 -10.30
CA ALA A 202 -19.67 -26.62 -11.22
C ALA A 202 -21.11 -27.02 -11.60
N PRO A 203 -21.42 -27.25 -12.89
CA PRO A 203 -22.79 -27.53 -13.35
C PRO A 203 -23.31 -28.95 -13.00
N SER A 204 -22.87 -29.56 -11.91
CA SER A 204 -23.15 -30.98 -11.58
C SER A 204 -24.26 -31.21 -10.54
N GLU A 205 -24.90 -30.20 -9.97
CA GLU A 205 -25.88 -30.39 -8.87
C GLU A 205 -27.33 -30.02 -9.21
N ARG A 206 -27.75 -30.14 -10.49
CA ARG A 206 -29.15 -29.87 -10.92
C ARG A 206 -29.93 -31.09 -11.42
N ALA A 207 -29.37 -32.29 -11.38
CA ALA A 207 -30.04 -33.50 -11.86
C ALA A 207 -30.10 -34.57 -10.76
N GLY A 208 -31.15 -34.54 -9.95
CA GLY A 208 -31.34 -35.54 -8.89
C GLY A 208 -32.62 -35.41 -8.08
N ARG A 209 -33.76 -35.09 -8.72
CA ARG A 209 -35.07 -35.29 -8.09
C ARG A 209 -35.51 -36.73 -8.40
N PRO A 210 -35.74 -37.62 -7.41
CA PRO A 210 -36.26 -38.95 -7.69
C PRO A 210 -37.76 -38.85 -8.06
N PRO A 211 -38.24 -39.60 -9.06
CA PRO A 211 -39.67 -39.81 -9.22
C PRO A 211 -40.20 -40.74 -8.11
N SER A 212 -41.46 -40.46 -7.74
CA SER A 212 -42.24 -41.04 -6.64
C SER A 212 -42.56 -42.52 -6.76
#